data_AF-A0A0F6W7J4-F1
#
_entry.id   AF-A0A0F6W7J4-F1
#
_cell.length_a   1.000
_cell.length_b   1.000
_cell.length_c   1.000
_cell.angle_alpha   90.00
_cell.angle_beta   90.00
_cell.angle_gamma   90.00
#
_symmetry.space_group_name_H-M   'P 1'
#
loop_
_entity.id
_entity.type
_entity.pdbx_description
1 polymer ?
#
loop_
_entity_poly.entity_id
_entity_poly.type
_entity_poly.pdbx_seq_one_letter_code
_entity_poly.pdbx_strand_id
1 'polypeptide(L)'
;MELTAELLAPGGKRRKALEAVRGAEGPLGQLERAYDGMIAAQPPPNTALAKLVTEMTSLDARHDACVRALLYRLDGEIVIAETDEARVSLGLLRDALFPTGAAIVQRSYVEEAGEGKLREARVTPAMRRTLAKLKFLDGRTGEELFALLQSSARALGEGEVKRAALGAEGQLVLKSGAARNQWIRVVNSVAAYLAAEGIDEEPILGAIRAAEAAAERGASSDTDPGVTPAPGGDTPAS
;
A
#
# COMPACT_ATOMS: atom_id res chain seq x y z
N MET A 1 -10.86 -0.64 15.50
CA MET A 1 -11.76 0.50 15.78
C MET A 1 -11.90 0.82 17.26
N GLU A 2 -12.00 -0.17 18.16
CA GLU A 2 -12.07 0.08 19.62
C GLU A 2 -10.89 0.89 20.16
N LEU A 3 -9.67 0.63 19.67
CA LEU A 3 -8.45 1.35 20.07
C LEU A 3 -8.43 2.82 19.66
N THR A 4 -9.06 3.14 18.53
CA THR A 4 -9.22 4.51 18.00
C THR A 4 -10.32 5.26 18.76
N ALA A 5 -11.37 4.55 19.18
CA ALA A 5 -12.40 5.07 20.06
C ALA A 5 -11.85 5.47 21.43
N GLU A 6 -10.85 4.75 21.97
CA GLU A 6 -10.21 5.08 23.26
C GLU A 6 -9.38 6.37 23.22
N LEU A 7 -8.73 6.67 22.10
CA LEU A 7 -7.99 7.92 21.88
C LEU A 7 -8.90 9.14 21.81
N LEU A 8 -10.11 8.94 21.28
CA LEU A 8 -11.09 10.00 21.08
C LEU A 8 -12.18 10.01 22.17
N ALA A 9 -12.22 9.01 23.04
CA ALA A 9 -13.17 8.96 24.16
C ALA A 9 -12.88 10.09 25.16
N PRO A 10 -13.89 10.92 25.50
CA PRO A 10 -13.76 11.94 26.53
C PRO A 10 -13.19 11.33 27.83
N GLY A 11 -12.06 11.85 28.30
CA GLY A 11 -11.41 11.40 29.53
C GLY A 11 -10.55 10.11 29.42
N GLY A 12 -10.40 9.52 28.23
CA GLY A 12 -9.49 8.40 27.97
C GLY A 12 -8.02 8.77 28.24
N LYS A 13 -7.21 7.79 28.67
CA LYS A 13 -5.80 8.04 29.04
C LYS A 13 -5.00 8.66 27.89
N ARG A 14 -5.20 8.17 26.66
CA ARG A 14 -4.53 8.68 25.46
C ARG A 14 -5.04 10.07 25.06
N ARG A 15 -6.35 10.33 25.20
CA ARG A 15 -6.94 11.66 24.99
C ARG A 15 -6.34 12.70 25.94
N LYS A 16 -6.25 12.37 27.24
CA LYS A 16 -5.63 13.23 28.26
C LYS A 16 -4.15 13.50 28.00
N ALA A 17 -3.41 12.49 27.53
CA ALA A 17 -2.01 12.66 27.15
C ALA A 17 -1.85 13.65 25.98
N LEU A 18 -2.74 13.57 24.98
CA LEU A 18 -2.76 14.49 23.85
C LEU A 18 -3.24 15.89 24.25
N GLU A 19 -4.27 16.01 25.09
CA GLU A 19 -4.78 17.28 25.64
C GLU A 19 -3.76 17.99 26.56
N ALA A 20 -2.85 17.24 27.19
CA ALA A 20 -1.77 17.79 28.00
C ALA A 20 -0.65 18.44 27.16
N VAL A 21 -0.63 18.21 25.84
CA VAL A 21 0.32 18.85 24.92
C VAL A 21 -0.17 20.26 24.60
N ARG A 22 0.67 21.26 24.90
CA ARG A 22 0.37 22.67 24.65
C ARG A 22 0.08 22.90 23.17
N GLY A 23 -1.13 23.33 22.81
CA GLY A 23 -1.50 23.62 21.41
C GLY A 23 -2.13 22.45 20.65
N ALA A 24 -2.39 21.32 21.31
CA ALA A 24 -3.00 20.14 20.70
C ALA A 24 -4.49 20.28 20.33
N GLU A 25 -5.15 21.38 20.71
CA GLU A 25 -6.58 21.64 20.42
C GLU A 25 -6.91 21.55 18.92
N GLY A 26 -6.04 22.13 18.07
CA GLY A 26 -6.18 22.09 16.63
C GLY A 26 -6.04 20.68 16.05
N PRO A 27 -4.91 19.99 16.30
CA PRO A 27 -4.69 18.61 15.87
C PRO A 27 -5.75 17.62 16.38
N LEU A 28 -6.22 17.77 17.62
CA LEU A 28 -7.23 16.90 18.23
C LEU A 28 -8.58 17.03 17.53
N GLY A 29 -9.02 18.27 17.23
CA GLY A 29 -10.23 18.49 16.44
C GLY A 29 -10.12 17.99 14.99
N GLN A 30 -8.92 17.96 14.40
CA GLN A 30 -8.71 17.34 13.09
C GLN A 30 -8.82 15.81 13.16
N LEU A 31 -8.33 15.21 14.24
CA LEU A 31 -8.34 13.77 14.48
C LEU A 31 -9.76 13.25 14.71
N GLU A 32 -10.57 13.96 15.50
CA GLU A 32 -12.01 13.67 15.68
C GLU A 32 -12.77 13.72 14.35
N ARG A 33 -12.62 14.80 13.58
CA ARG A 33 -13.30 14.94 12.28
C ARG A 33 -12.90 13.86 11.27
N ALA A 34 -11.62 13.48 11.25
CA ALA A 34 -11.14 12.42 10.37
C ALA A 34 -11.69 11.05 10.79
N TYR A 35 -11.78 10.77 12.09
CA TYR A 35 -12.37 9.55 12.62
C TYR A 35 -13.86 9.44 12.32
N ASP A 36 -14.64 10.49 12.57
CA ASP A 36 -16.07 10.51 12.27
C ASP A 36 -16.32 10.30 10.77
N GLY A 37 -15.47 10.90 9.93
CA GLY A 37 -15.47 10.67 8.49
C GLY A 37 -15.23 9.21 8.11
N MET A 38 -14.32 8.51 8.80
CA MET A 38 -14.08 7.08 8.57
C MET A 38 -15.29 6.23 8.99
N ILE A 39 -15.89 6.51 10.15
CA ILE A 39 -17.07 5.78 10.64
C ILE A 39 -18.24 5.96 9.68
N ALA A 40 -18.54 7.21 9.29
CA ALA A 40 -19.65 7.53 8.39
C ALA A 40 -19.48 6.94 6.98
N ALA A 41 -18.24 6.66 6.58
CA ALA A 41 -17.91 6.12 5.28
C ALA A 41 -17.66 4.62 5.28
N GLN A 42 -17.90 3.90 6.38
CA GLN A 42 -17.77 2.44 6.36
C GLN A 42 -18.87 1.81 5.49
N PRO A 43 -18.51 0.99 4.49
CA PRO A 43 -19.51 0.20 3.78
C PRO A 43 -20.13 -0.83 4.74
N PRO A 44 -21.41 -1.21 4.52
CA PRO A 44 -22.01 -2.28 5.29
C PRO A 44 -21.21 -3.58 5.11
N PRO A 45 -20.98 -4.36 6.19
CA PRO A 45 -20.27 -5.63 6.10
C PRO A 45 -21.00 -6.61 5.18
N ASN A 46 -20.26 -7.53 4.54
CA ASN A 46 -20.76 -8.57 3.63
C ASN A 46 -21.42 -8.11 2.32
N THR A 47 -21.20 -6.87 1.90
CA THR A 47 -21.63 -6.38 0.58
C THR A 47 -20.67 -6.82 -0.52
N ALA A 48 -21.16 -6.91 -1.77
CA ALA A 48 -20.30 -7.10 -2.95
C ALA A 48 -19.24 -5.99 -3.04
N LEU A 49 -19.60 -4.80 -2.58
CA LEU A 49 -18.71 -3.65 -2.46
C LEU A 49 -17.59 -3.85 -1.43
N ALA A 50 -17.89 -4.38 -0.24
CA ALA A 50 -16.86 -4.67 0.76
C ALA A 50 -15.82 -5.66 0.23
N LYS A 51 -16.25 -6.69 -0.51
CA LYS A 51 -15.33 -7.64 -1.18
C LYS A 51 -14.46 -6.93 -2.22
N LEU A 52 -15.08 -6.10 -3.07
CA LEU A 52 -14.36 -5.33 -4.09
C LEU A 52 -13.31 -4.40 -3.47
N VAL A 53 -13.62 -3.74 -2.36
CA VAL A 53 -12.66 -2.87 -1.65
C VAL A 53 -11.46 -3.66 -1.10
N THR A 54 -11.72 -4.81 -0.49
CA THR A 54 -10.65 -5.69 0.02
C THR A 54 -9.76 -6.18 -1.12
N GLU A 55 -10.36 -6.63 -2.22
CA GLU A 55 -9.62 -7.05 -3.43
C GLU A 55 -8.76 -5.92 -3.99
N MET A 56 -9.33 -4.72 -4.16
CA MET A 56 -8.59 -3.56 -4.68
C MET A 56 -7.47 -3.13 -3.74
N THR A 57 -7.66 -3.20 -2.43
CA THR A 57 -6.59 -2.90 -1.44
C THR A 57 -5.44 -3.90 -1.53
N SER A 58 -5.74 -5.19 -1.72
CA SER A 58 -4.71 -6.23 -1.89
C SER A 58 -3.94 -6.04 -3.21
N LEU A 59 -4.64 -5.67 -4.29
CA LEU A 59 -4.04 -5.38 -5.58
C LEU A 59 -3.12 -4.16 -5.54
N ASP A 60 -3.54 -3.10 -4.84
CA ASP A 60 -2.78 -1.87 -4.60
C ASP A 60 -1.47 -2.19 -3.86
N ALA A 61 -1.56 -2.85 -2.70
CA ALA A 61 -0.38 -3.26 -1.93
C ALA A 61 0.61 -4.08 -2.76
N ARG A 62 0.10 -4.97 -3.63
CA ARG A 62 0.92 -5.77 -4.54
C ARG A 62 1.56 -4.94 -5.66
N HIS A 63 0.81 -4.02 -6.26
CA HIS A 63 1.31 -3.08 -7.27
C HIS A 63 2.48 -2.28 -6.68
N ASP A 64 2.25 -1.69 -5.52
CA ASP A 64 3.18 -0.91 -4.72
C ASP A 64 4.47 -1.66 -4.38
N ALA A 65 4.34 -2.90 -3.91
CA ALA A 65 5.47 -3.77 -3.63
C ALA A 65 6.30 -4.04 -4.90
N CYS A 66 5.65 -4.28 -6.04
CA CYS A 66 6.34 -4.51 -7.31
C CYS A 66 7.07 -3.26 -7.81
N VAL A 67 6.44 -2.08 -7.71
CA VAL A 67 7.09 -0.80 -8.05
C VAL A 67 8.38 -0.63 -7.25
N ARG A 68 8.28 -0.73 -5.91
CA ARG A 68 9.43 -0.54 -5.01
C ARG A 68 10.52 -1.58 -5.27
N ALA A 69 10.15 -2.86 -5.41
CA ALA A 69 11.10 -3.94 -5.65
C ALA A 69 11.88 -3.76 -6.96
N LEU A 70 11.19 -3.46 -8.07
CA LEU A 70 11.82 -3.24 -9.36
C LEU A 70 12.70 -1.98 -9.36
N LEU A 71 12.20 -0.88 -8.80
CA LEU A 71 12.94 0.38 -8.73
C LEU A 71 14.22 0.22 -7.94
N TYR A 72 14.14 -0.29 -6.71
CA TYR A 72 15.32 -0.47 -5.84
C TYR A 72 16.30 -1.50 -6.41
N ARG A 73 15.80 -2.55 -7.07
CA ARG A 73 16.69 -3.50 -7.75
C ARG A 73 17.47 -2.80 -8.86
N LEU A 74 16.81 -2.02 -9.71
CA LEU A 74 17.45 -1.32 -10.81
C LEU A 74 18.45 -0.28 -10.31
N ASP A 75 18.09 0.52 -9.31
CA ASP A 75 18.99 1.51 -8.73
C ASP A 75 20.23 0.85 -8.12
N GLY A 76 20.08 -0.29 -7.45
CA GLY A 76 21.22 -1.07 -6.94
C GLY A 76 22.14 -1.56 -8.05
N GLU A 77 21.59 -2.10 -9.13
CA GLU A 77 22.35 -2.59 -10.30
C GLU A 77 23.08 -1.44 -11.02
N ILE A 78 22.46 -0.27 -11.13
CA ILE A 78 23.09 0.92 -11.72
C ILE A 78 24.32 1.33 -10.92
N VAL A 79 24.25 1.30 -9.59
CA VAL A 79 25.37 1.69 -8.72
C VAL A 79 26.58 0.76 -8.86
N ILE A 80 26.34 -0.55 -9.00
CA ILE A 80 27.43 -1.55 -9.05
C ILE A 80 27.91 -1.89 -10.47
N ALA A 81 27.20 -1.44 -11.51
CA ALA A 81 27.56 -1.73 -12.89
C ALA A 81 29.01 -1.28 -13.20
N GLU A 82 29.81 -2.16 -13.79
CA GLU A 82 31.24 -1.88 -14.00
C GLU A 82 31.51 -1.02 -15.25
N THR A 83 30.57 -0.99 -16.20
CA THR A 83 30.69 -0.23 -17.45
C THR A 83 29.65 0.87 -17.57
N ASP A 84 30.00 1.92 -18.30
CA ASP A 84 29.09 3.05 -18.54
C ASP A 84 27.93 2.63 -19.45
N GLU A 85 28.17 1.71 -20.40
CA GLU A 85 27.10 1.16 -21.25
C GLU A 85 26.05 0.41 -20.42
N ALA A 86 26.48 -0.36 -19.41
CA ALA A 86 25.57 -1.06 -18.51
C ALA A 86 24.78 -0.08 -17.64
N ARG A 87 25.44 0.93 -17.07
CA ARG A 87 24.78 2.02 -16.30
C ARG A 87 23.71 2.73 -17.12
N VAL A 88 24.05 3.13 -18.36
CA VAL A 88 23.12 3.82 -19.26
C VAL A 88 21.95 2.91 -19.63
N SER A 89 22.21 1.64 -19.98
CA SER A 89 21.14 0.71 -20.34
C SER A 89 20.18 0.44 -19.19
N LEU A 90 20.67 0.31 -17.96
CA LEU A 90 19.84 0.10 -16.78
C LEU A 90 19.08 1.38 -16.39
N GLY A 91 19.70 2.55 -16.53
CA GLY A 91 19.04 3.85 -16.34
C GLY A 91 17.87 4.05 -17.30
N LEU A 92 18.07 3.77 -18.59
CA LEU A 92 17.00 3.83 -19.59
C LEU A 92 15.86 2.85 -19.29
N LEU A 93 16.16 1.64 -18.79
CA LEU A 93 15.15 0.69 -18.36
C LEU A 93 14.36 1.23 -17.15
N ARG A 94 15.04 1.76 -16.14
CA ARG A 94 14.41 2.38 -14.97
C ARG A 94 13.47 3.50 -15.37
N ASP A 95 13.93 4.41 -16.23
CA ASP A 95 13.15 5.59 -16.63
C ASP A 95 11.97 5.21 -17.55
N ALA A 96 12.11 4.14 -18.36
CA ALA A 96 11.00 3.59 -19.13
C ALA A 96 9.91 2.97 -18.23
N LEU A 97 10.31 2.30 -17.14
CA LEU A 97 9.39 1.69 -16.20
C LEU A 97 8.74 2.71 -15.27
N PHE A 98 9.52 3.65 -14.74
CA PHE A 98 9.16 4.57 -13.66
C PHE A 98 9.67 6.00 -13.95
N PRO A 99 9.10 6.71 -14.92
CA PRO A 99 9.56 8.07 -15.28
C PRO A 99 9.38 9.10 -14.15
N THR A 100 8.53 8.79 -13.17
CA THR A 100 8.31 9.61 -11.96
C THR A 100 8.83 8.94 -10.69
N GLY A 101 9.69 7.91 -10.85
CA GLY A 101 10.19 7.10 -9.75
C GLY A 101 9.07 6.47 -8.93
N ALA A 102 9.28 6.41 -7.61
CA ALA A 102 8.32 5.82 -6.67
C ALA A 102 7.02 6.63 -6.52
N ALA A 103 6.93 7.87 -7.02
CA ALA A 103 5.73 8.69 -6.85
C ALA A 103 4.48 8.10 -7.53
N ILE A 104 4.64 7.12 -8.43
CA ILE A 104 3.53 6.41 -9.07
C ILE A 104 2.58 5.74 -8.05
N VAL A 105 3.12 5.27 -6.91
CA VAL A 105 2.35 4.61 -5.83
C VAL A 105 1.40 5.54 -5.07
N GLN A 106 1.45 6.84 -5.37
CA GLN A 106 0.59 7.84 -4.75
C GLN A 106 -0.55 8.28 -5.68
N ARG A 107 -0.60 7.73 -6.91
CA ARG A 107 -1.61 8.10 -7.89
C ARG A 107 -2.92 7.36 -7.62
N SER A 108 -4.00 7.83 -8.23
CA SER A 108 -5.27 7.11 -8.20
C SER A 108 -5.18 5.82 -9.02
N TYR A 109 -6.00 4.81 -8.68
CA TYR A 109 -6.06 3.53 -9.42
C TYR A 109 -6.33 3.69 -10.92
N VAL A 110 -7.08 4.73 -11.32
CA VAL A 110 -7.30 5.05 -12.74
C VAL A 110 -6.01 5.51 -13.42
N GLU A 111 -5.24 6.36 -12.75
CA GLU A 111 -3.96 6.84 -13.24
C GLU A 111 -2.90 5.73 -13.25
N GLU A 112 -2.88 4.84 -12.27
CA GLU A 112 -2.00 3.67 -12.24
C GLU A 112 -2.32 2.70 -13.38
N ALA A 113 -3.60 2.44 -13.63
CA ALA A 113 -4.04 1.64 -14.77
C ALA A 113 -3.65 2.29 -16.11
N GLY A 114 -3.76 3.61 -16.20
CA GLY A 114 -3.28 4.40 -17.34
C GLY A 114 -1.77 4.28 -17.53
N GLU A 115 -1.01 4.42 -16.44
CA GLU A 115 0.45 4.28 -16.44
C GLU A 115 0.88 2.86 -16.86
N GLY A 116 0.15 1.82 -16.44
CA GLY A 116 0.41 0.45 -16.89
C GLY A 116 0.39 0.32 -18.42
N LYS A 117 -0.56 0.97 -19.10
CA LYS A 117 -0.62 0.99 -20.57
C LYS A 117 0.56 1.74 -21.19
N LEU A 118 0.91 2.90 -20.64
CA LEU A 118 2.04 3.69 -21.12
C LEU A 118 3.37 2.97 -20.90
N ARG A 119 3.53 2.30 -19.75
CA ARG A 119 4.70 1.49 -19.41
C ARG A 119 4.91 0.37 -20.40
N GLU A 120 3.85 -0.36 -20.74
CA GLU A 120 3.90 -1.44 -21.75
C GLU A 120 4.43 -0.93 -23.10
N ALA A 121 4.00 0.27 -23.52
CA ALA A 121 4.40 0.88 -24.78
C ALA A 121 5.86 1.37 -24.78
N ARG A 122 6.41 1.74 -23.62
CA ARG A 122 7.81 2.19 -23.47
C ARG A 122 8.80 1.03 -23.38
N VAL A 123 8.36 -0.12 -22.85
CA VAL A 123 9.24 -1.28 -22.61
C VAL A 123 9.50 -2.04 -23.90
N THR A 124 10.74 -1.99 -24.37
CA THR A 124 11.19 -2.70 -25.58
C THR A 124 11.49 -4.18 -25.34
N PRO A 125 11.59 -5.02 -26.39
CA PRO A 125 12.04 -6.41 -26.23
C PRO A 125 13.44 -6.56 -25.61
N ALA A 126 14.34 -5.59 -25.85
CA ALA A 126 15.66 -5.57 -25.22
C ALA A 126 15.56 -5.33 -23.70
N MET A 127 14.70 -4.38 -23.30
CA MET A 127 14.40 -4.09 -21.90
C MET A 127 13.83 -5.31 -21.16
N ARG A 128 12.90 -6.05 -21.78
CA ARG A 128 12.37 -7.32 -21.22
C ARG A 128 13.44 -8.37 -21.02
N ARG A 129 14.38 -8.51 -21.97
CA ARG A 129 15.53 -9.42 -21.80
C ARG A 129 16.42 -9.01 -20.63
N THR A 130 16.56 -7.71 -20.36
CA THR A 130 17.27 -7.22 -19.17
C THR A 130 16.49 -7.55 -17.91
N LEU A 131 15.17 -7.31 -17.88
CA LEU A 131 14.29 -7.67 -16.76
C LEU A 131 14.35 -9.16 -16.42
N ALA A 132 14.35 -10.04 -17.43
CA ALA A 132 14.44 -11.49 -17.23
C ALA A 132 15.76 -11.96 -16.58
N LYS A 133 16.83 -11.15 -16.68
CA LYS A 133 18.12 -11.43 -16.05
C LYS A 133 18.18 -10.97 -14.59
N LEU A 134 17.35 -10.02 -14.19
CA LEU A 134 17.26 -9.58 -12.80
C LEU A 134 16.62 -10.69 -11.97
N LYS A 135 17.30 -11.16 -10.92
CA LYS A 135 16.82 -12.21 -10.03
C LYS A 135 16.57 -11.66 -8.64
N PHE A 136 15.45 -12.08 -8.05
CA PHE A 136 15.05 -11.75 -6.70
C PHE A 136 15.25 -12.95 -5.76
N LEU A 137 15.30 -12.70 -4.46
CA LEU A 137 15.62 -13.73 -3.45
C LEU A 137 14.58 -14.85 -3.39
N ASP A 138 13.35 -14.56 -3.77
CA ASP A 138 12.25 -15.53 -3.84
C ASP A 138 12.24 -16.36 -5.14
N GLY A 139 13.27 -16.23 -5.97
CA GLY A 139 13.43 -16.95 -7.23
C GLY A 139 12.77 -16.27 -8.44
N ARG A 140 11.94 -15.24 -8.23
CA ARG A 140 11.30 -14.52 -9.34
C ARG A 140 12.31 -13.68 -10.12
N THR A 141 11.99 -13.44 -11.38
CA THR A 141 12.68 -12.53 -12.27
C THR A 141 12.05 -11.14 -12.25
N GLY A 142 12.81 -10.14 -12.71
CA GLY A 142 12.25 -8.82 -12.98
C GLY A 142 11.13 -8.83 -14.01
N GLU A 143 11.15 -9.74 -14.99
CA GLU A 143 10.08 -9.89 -15.98
C GLU A 143 8.79 -10.43 -15.35
N GLU A 144 8.89 -11.39 -14.42
CA GLU A 144 7.74 -11.90 -13.67
C GLU A 144 7.14 -10.84 -12.75
N LEU A 145 7.98 -10.05 -12.05
CA LEU A 145 7.49 -8.91 -11.27
C LEU A 145 6.89 -7.81 -12.14
N PHE A 146 7.45 -7.58 -13.32
CA PHE A 146 6.87 -6.65 -14.29
C PHE A 146 5.50 -7.13 -14.77
N ALA A 147 5.34 -8.41 -15.11
CA ALA A 147 4.05 -8.98 -15.47
C ALA A 147 3.02 -8.87 -14.32
N LEU A 148 3.48 -9.08 -13.07
CA LEU A 148 2.64 -8.90 -11.89
C LEU A 148 2.22 -7.44 -11.71
N LEU A 149 3.14 -6.50 -11.86
CA LEU A 149 2.87 -5.06 -11.82
C LEU A 149 1.81 -4.67 -12.86
N GLN A 150 1.97 -5.14 -14.10
CA GLN A 150 1.06 -4.83 -15.20
C GLN A 150 -0.33 -5.45 -14.99
N SER A 151 -0.40 -6.67 -14.44
CA SER A 151 -1.68 -7.31 -14.14
C SER A 151 -2.40 -6.63 -12.97
N SER A 152 -1.69 -6.25 -11.90
CA SER A 152 -2.26 -5.46 -10.80
C SER A 152 -2.80 -4.11 -11.28
N ALA A 153 -2.03 -3.35 -12.06
CA ALA A 153 -2.48 -2.05 -12.58
C ALA A 153 -3.75 -2.18 -13.44
N ARG A 154 -3.85 -3.22 -14.27
CA ARG A 154 -5.06 -3.50 -15.06
C ARG A 154 -6.25 -3.84 -14.16
N ALA A 155 -6.05 -4.74 -13.19
CA ALA A 155 -7.10 -5.18 -12.28
C ALA A 155 -7.61 -4.03 -11.39
N LEU A 156 -6.75 -3.10 -10.97
CA LEU A 156 -7.14 -1.87 -10.28
C LEU A 156 -8.05 -1.00 -11.15
N GLY A 157 -7.71 -0.82 -12.43
CA GLY A 157 -8.57 -0.10 -13.38
C GLY A 157 -9.93 -0.77 -13.61
N GLU A 158 -9.96 -2.10 -13.69
CA GLU A 158 -11.23 -2.86 -13.79
C GLU A 158 -12.05 -2.77 -12.50
N GLY A 159 -11.39 -2.79 -11.34
CA GLY A 159 -12.02 -2.59 -10.03
C GLY A 159 -12.69 -1.21 -9.92
N GLU A 160 -12.06 -0.17 -10.45
CA GLU A 160 -12.63 1.17 -10.54
C GLU A 160 -13.89 1.22 -11.42
N VAL A 161 -13.89 0.54 -12.57
CA VAL A 161 -15.08 0.42 -13.43
C VAL A 161 -16.21 -0.32 -12.71
N LYS A 162 -15.90 -1.45 -12.05
CA LYS A 162 -16.88 -2.21 -11.26
C LYS A 162 -17.44 -1.36 -10.12
N ARG A 163 -16.59 -0.60 -9.42
CA ARG A 163 -16.99 0.29 -8.33
C ARG A 163 -17.91 1.39 -8.82
N ALA A 164 -17.61 2.01 -9.96
CA ALA A 164 -18.48 3.03 -10.57
C ALA A 164 -19.85 2.46 -10.95
N ALA A 165 -19.91 1.21 -11.42
CA ALA A 165 -21.16 0.53 -11.75
C ALA A 165 -22.08 0.26 -10.54
N LEU A 166 -21.53 0.27 -9.32
CA LEU A 166 -22.30 0.10 -8.07
C LEU A 166 -23.02 1.39 -7.61
N GLY A 167 -22.91 2.49 -8.36
CA GLY A 167 -23.70 3.71 -8.15
C GLY A 167 -23.51 4.34 -6.76
N ALA A 168 -24.60 4.49 -6.01
CA ALA A 168 -24.60 5.15 -4.70
C ALA A 168 -23.73 4.42 -3.67
N GLU A 169 -23.65 3.09 -3.73
CA GLU A 169 -22.79 2.31 -2.84
C GLU A 169 -21.31 2.56 -3.18
N GLY A 170 -20.96 2.59 -4.48
CA GLY A 170 -19.61 2.91 -4.95
C GLY A 170 -19.12 4.30 -4.50
N GLN A 171 -20.03 5.29 -4.46
CA GLN A 171 -19.75 6.63 -3.95
C GLN A 171 -19.48 6.67 -2.43
N LEU A 172 -20.11 5.79 -1.65
CA LEU A 172 -19.83 5.66 -0.22
C LEU A 172 -18.38 5.20 0.03
N VAL A 173 -17.86 4.33 -0.84
CA VAL A 173 -16.48 3.83 -0.76
C VAL A 173 -15.43 4.82 -1.23
N LEU A 174 -15.73 5.65 -2.23
CA LEU A 174 -14.87 6.79 -2.58
C LEU A 174 -14.66 7.69 -1.35
N LYS A 175 -15.74 7.95 -0.61
CA LYS A 175 -15.68 8.67 0.66
C LYS A 175 -14.91 7.89 1.73
N SER A 176 -14.99 6.56 1.74
CA SER A 176 -14.26 5.68 2.66
C SER A 176 -12.75 5.73 2.46
N GLY A 177 -12.29 5.60 1.20
CA GLY A 177 -10.88 5.71 0.84
C GLY A 177 -10.34 7.12 1.08
N ALA A 178 -11.10 8.15 0.72
CA ALA A 178 -10.73 9.54 1.01
C ALA A 178 -10.65 9.82 2.53
N ALA A 179 -11.60 9.28 3.31
CA ALA A 179 -11.61 9.39 4.76
C ALA A 179 -10.42 8.65 5.40
N ARG A 180 -10.07 7.45 4.92
CA ARG A 180 -8.88 6.72 5.35
C ARG A 180 -7.59 7.48 5.05
N ASN A 181 -7.45 8.03 3.84
CA ASN A 181 -6.27 8.83 3.46
C ASN A 181 -6.18 10.14 4.25
N GLN A 182 -7.34 10.75 4.56
CA GLN A 182 -7.40 11.90 5.45
C GLN A 182 -6.99 11.53 6.88
N TRP A 183 -7.45 10.40 7.41
CA TRP A 183 -7.04 9.86 8.70
C TRP A 183 -5.53 9.65 8.80
N ILE A 184 -4.94 8.93 7.83
CA ILE A 184 -3.49 8.68 7.79
C ILE A 184 -2.72 10.02 7.76
N ARG A 185 -3.16 10.98 6.94
CA ARG A 185 -2.54 12.31 6.87
C ARG A 185 -2.61 13.04 8.21
N VAL A 186 -3.76 13.02 8.88
CA VAL A 186 -3.93 13.67 10.18
C VAL A 186 -3.07 13.00 11.25
N VAL A 187 -3.03 11.66 11.31
CA VAL A 187 -2.17 10.91 12.23
C VAL A 187 -0.69 11.24 11.99
N ASN A 188 -0.25 11.30 10.73
CA ASN A 188 1.12 11.68 10.40
C ASN A 188 1.44 13.15 10.75
N SER A 189 0.48 14.06 10.59
CA SER A 189 0.66 15.45 11.03
C SER A 189 0.75 15.57 12.55
N VAL A 190 -0.02 14.78 13.30
CA VAL A 190 0.10 14.72 14.77
C VAL A 190 1.44 14.14 15.18
N ALA A 191 1.91 13.06 14.55
CA ALA A 191 3.23 12.49 14.76
C ALA A 191 4.34 13.52 14.54
N ALA A 192 4.30 14.25 13.41
CA ALA A 192 5.26 15.29 13.10
C ALA A 192 5.23 16.44 14.13
N TYR A 193 4.04 16.79 14.62
CA TYR A 193 3.87 17.80 15.67
C TYR A 193 4.45 17.34 17.01
N LEU A 194 4.15 16.12 17.46
CA LEU A 194 4.72 15.55 18.68
C LEU A 194 6.25 15.50 18.62
N ALA A 195 6.80 15.08 17.47
CA ALA A 195 8.24 15.07 17.24
C ALA A 195 8.86 16.48 17.32
N ALA A 196 8.19 17.51 16.77
CA ALA A 196 8.65 18.90 16.83
C ALA A 196 8.68 19.45 18.26
N GLU A 197 7.74 19.01 19.11
CA GLU A 197 7.67 19.35 20.53
C GLU A 197 8.57 18.46 21.41
N GLY A 198 9.30 17.49 20.82
CA GLY A 198 10.17 16.57 21.54
C GLY A 198 9.42 15.53 22.38
N ILE A 199 8.17 15.23 22.04
CA ILE A 199 7.28 14.31 22.76
C ILE A 199 7.35 12.93 22.10
N ASP A 200 7.53 11.89 22.90
CA ASP A 200 7.46 10.51 22.44
C ASP A 200 6.04 10.18 21.98
N GLU A 201 5.89 9.76 20.72
CA GLU A 201 4.59 9.45 20.14
C GLU A 201 4.05 8.09 20.55
N GLU A 202 4.89 7.16 21.03
CA GLU A 202 4.48 5.78 21.31
C GLU A 202 3.26 5.73 22.25
N PRO A 203 3.25 6.40 23.42
CA PRO A 203 2.14 6.26 24.37
C PRO A 203 0.81 6.80 23.84
N ILE A 204 0.85 7.63 22.79
CA ILE A 204 -0.30 8.35 22.22
C ILE A 204 -0.77 7.66 20.93
N LEU A 205 0.15 7.39 20.00
CA LEU A 205 -0.13 6.90 18.65
C LEU A 205 0.27 5.42 18.44
N GLY A 206 1.08 4.83 19.32
CA GLY A 206 1.64 3.48 19.16
C GLY A 206 0.57 2.41 18.93
N ALA A 207 -0.55 2.47 19.66
CA ALA A 207 -1.67 1.55 19.46
C ALA A 207 -2.42 1.77 18.13
N ILE A 208 -2.47 2.99 17.62
CA ILE A 208 -3.04 3.27 16.28
C ILE A 208 -2.11 2.67 15.23
N ARG A 209 -0.81 2.97 15.32
CA ARG A 209 0.21 2.44 14.40
C ARG A 209 0.21 0.92 14.39
N ALA A 210 0.11 0.29 15.56
CA ALA A 210 0.02 -1.16 15.69
C ALA A 210 -1.27 -1.73 15.06
N ALA A 211 -2.41 -1.04 15.23
CA ALA A 211 -3.68 -1.45 14.63
C ALA A 211 -3.70 -1.25 13.10
N GLU A 212 -3.13 -0.16 12.58
CA GLU A 212 -2.94 0.08 11.15
C GLU A 212 -2.04 -1.00 10.54
N ALA A 213 -0.89 -1.27 11.16
CA ALA A 213 0.01 -2.32 10.72
C ALA A 213 -0.60 -3.73 10.82
N ALA A 214 -1.46 -3.99 11.81
CA ALA A 214 -2.18 -5.26 11.93
C ALA A 214 -3.27 -5.42 10.85
N ALA A 215 -4.00 -4.35 10.53
CA ALA A 215 -4.98 -4.34 9.45
C ALA A 215 -4.31 -4.57 8.08
N GLU A 216 -3.12 -4.02 7.89
CA GLU A 216 -2.30 -4.21 6.68
C GLU A 216 -1.76 -5.64 6.55
N ARG A 217 -1.37 -6.27 7.68
CA ARG A 217 -0.99 -7.69 7.74
C ARG A 217 -2.18 -8.63 7.54
N GLY A 218 -3.35 -8.34 8.11
CA GLY A 218 -4.55 -9.16 7.97
C GLY A 218 -5.11 -9.18 6.54
N ALA A 219 -5.00 -8.07 5.81
CA ALA A 219 -5.31 -8.02 4.38
C ALA A 219 -4.35 -8.88 3.52
N SER A 220 -3.18 -9.22 4.07
CA SER A 220 -2.16 -10.03 3.41
C SER A 220 -2.27 -11.54 3.73
N SER A 221 -2.94 -11.91 4.84
CA SER A 221 -3.03 -13.31 5.29
C SER A 221 -4.24 -14.10 4.77
N ASP A 222 -5.23 -13.44 4.16
CA ASP A 222 -6.42 -14.11 3.61
C ASP A 222 -6.24 -14.68 2.19
N THR A 223 -5.00 -14.67 1.68
CA THR A 223 -4.61 -15.36 0.44
C THR A 223 -3.56 -16.43 0.71
N ASP A 224 -3.95 -17.52 1.37
CA ASP A 224 -3.32 -18.82 1.15
C ASP A 224 -4.29 -19.99 1.42
N PRO A 225 -5.12 -20.41 0.44
CA PRO A 225 -5.70 -21.74 0.46
C PRO A 225 -4.72 -22.69 -0.23
N GLY A 226 -3.62 -23.06 0.44
CA GLY A 226 -2.52 -23.68 -0.28
C GLY A 226 -1.46 -24.45 0.49
N VAL A 227 -1.64 -24.78 1.77
CA VAL A 227 -0.75 -25.76 2.43
C VAL A 227 -1.58 -26.88 3.06
N THR A 228 -1.95 -27.85 2.22
CA THR A 228 -2.24 -29.20 2.69
C THR A 228 -0.93 -29.80 3.20
N PRO A 229 -0.80 -30.20 4.48
CA PRO A 229 0.38 -30.94 4.91
C PRO A 229 0.37 -32.31 4.21
N ALA A 230 1.42 -32.59 3.44
CA ALA A 230 1.61 -33.88 2.79
C ALA A 230 1.70 -34.99 3.86
N PRO A 231 1.06 -36.15 3.66
CA PRO A 231 1.18 -37.28 4.57
C PRO A 231 2.60 -37.86 4.47
N GLY A 232 3.19 -38.15 5.62
CA GLY A 232 4.56 -38.64 5.76
C GLY A 232 4.81 -39.93 4.96
N GLY A 233 5.85 -39.88 4.12
CA GLY A 233 6.42 -41.03 3.44
C GLY A 233 7.51 -41.68 4.29
N ASP A 234 7.21 -42.91 4.69
CA ASP A 234 8.06 -44.06 5.02
C ASP A 234 9.56 -43.88 5.31
N THR A 235 9.92 -44.37 6.50
CA THR A 235 11.28 -44.71 6.92
C THR A 235 11.71 -46.01 6.22
N PRO A 236 12.91 -46.09 5.61
CA PRO A 236 13.45 -47.38 5.19
C PRO A 236 14.04 -48.08 6.42
N ALA A 237 13.46 -49.23 6.78
CA ALA A 237 14.09 -50.19 7.66
C ALA A 237 15.20 -50.95 6.89
N SER A 238 16.30 -51.19 7.60
CA SER A 238 17.40 -52.07 7.20
C SER A 238 16.98 -53.52 7.03
#